data_AF-A0A927NCP0-F1
#
_entry.id   AF-A0A927NCP0-F1
#
_cell.length_a   1.000
_cell.length_b   1.000
_cell.length_c   1.000
_cell.angle_alpha   90.00
_cell.angle_beta   90.00
_cell.angle_gamma   90.00
#
_symmetry.space_group_name_H-M   'P 1'
#
loop_
_entity.id
_entity.type
_entity.pdbx_description
1 polymer ?
#
loop_
_entity_poly.entity_id
_entity_poly.type
_entity_poly.pdbx_seq_one_letter_code
_entity_poly.pdbx_strand_id
1 'polypeptide(L)' 'MSKENSEDLLKKMIKLLVFYIEELLEFKDVESEQFQYGERVAYTECLEWLQSWEKADINGLDFEIEEKYPL' A
#
# COMPACT_ATOMS: atom_id res chain seq x y z
N MET A 1 14.14 19.02 -7.44
CA MET A 1 14.13 17.65 -6.90
C MET A 1 15.17 16.85 -7.66
N SER A 2 16.16 16.23 -6.99
CA SER A 2 17.03 15.26 -7.67
C SER A 2 16.19 14.07 -8.11
N LYS A 3 16.50 13.47 -9.27
CA LYS A 3 15.92 12.18 -9.62
C LYS A 3 16.34 11.17 -8.56
N GLU A 4 15.37 10.61 -7.87
CA GLU A 4 15.59 9.46 -6.99
C GLU A 4 15.87 8.24 -7.85
N ASN A 5 16.71 7.33 -7.36
CA ASN A 5 16.88 6.05 -8.02
C ASN A 5 15.59 5.24 -7.90
N SER A 6 15.41 4.29 -8.82
CA SER A 6 14.18 3.50 -8.90
C SER A 6 13.90 2.71 -7.62
N GLU A 7 14.92 2.18 -6.94
CA GLU A 7 14.71 1.40 -5.72
C GLU A 7 14.22 2.26 -4.56
N ASP A 8 14.76 3.47 -4.40
CA ASP A 8 14.32 4.39 -3.36
C ASP A 8 12.90 4.89 -3.62
N LEU A 9 12.52 5.04 -4.90
CA LEU A 9 11.14 5.32 -5.27
C LEU A 9 10.21 4.16 -4.89
N LEU A 10 10.57 2.91 -5.19
CA LEU A 10 9.78 1.73 -4.82
C LEU A 10 9.60 1.62 -3.29
N LYS A 11 10.68 1.83 -2.52
CA LYS A 11 10.62 1.85 -1.05
C LYS A 11 9.66 2.91 -0.52
N LYS A 12 9.65 4.09 -1.14
CA LYS A 12 8.73 5.17 -0.77
C LYS A 12 7.29 4.83 -1.12
N MET A 13 7.05 4.21 -2.27
CA MET A 13 5.72 3.75 -2.66
C MET A 13 5.18 2.73 -1.66
N ILE A 14 5.98 1.72 -1.29
CA ILE A 14 5.61 0.73 -0.26
C ILE A 14 5.19 1.44 1.03
N LYS A 15 6.03 2.35 1.54
CA LYS A 15 5.74 3.09 2.79
C LYS A 15 4.47 3.93 2.71
N LEU A 16 4.27 4.64 1.60
CA LEU A 16 3.10 5.50 1.43
C LEU A 16 1.81 4.70 1.32
N LEU A 17 1.82 3.63 0.52
CA LEU A 17 0.63 2.78 0.33
C LEU A 17 0.23 2.09 1.64
N VAL A 18 1.20 1.53 2.37
CA VAL A 18 0.93 0.94 3.71
C VAL A 18 0.34 1.99 4.64
N PHE A 19 0.94 3.19 4.71
CA PHE A 19 0.45 4.28 5.54
C PHE A 19 -1.00 4.66 5.20
N TYR A 20 -1.34 4.81 3.91
CA TYR A 20 -2.68 5.18 3.50
C TYR A 20 -3.71 4.07 3.74
N ILE A 21 -3.35 2.80 3.52
CA ILE A 21 -4.25 1.68 3.83
C ILE A 21 -4.53 1.65 5.34
N GLU A 22 -3.51 1.81 6.18
CA GLU A 22 -3.67 1.84 7.64
C GLU A 22 -4.53 3.04 8.08
N GLU A 23 -4.31 4.22 7.52
CA GLU A 23 -5.15 5.42 7.77
C GLU A 23 -6.62 5.19 7.36
N LEU A 24 -6.87 4.58 6.20
CA LEU A 24 -8.23 4.26 5.70
C LEU A 24 -8.94 3.15 6.49
N LEU A 25 -8.20 2.32 7.23
CA LEU A 25 -8.77 1.31 8.13
C LEU A 25 -9.13 1.91 9.50
N GLU A 26 -8.35 2.88 9.96
CA GLU A 26 -8.60 3.61 11.21
C GLU A 26 -9.74 4.63 11.07
N PHE A 27 -9.81 5.35 9.95
CA PHE A 27 -10.79 6.39 9.72
C PHE A 27 -12.08 5.82 9.13
N LYS A 28 -13.17 5.87 9.90
CA LYS A 28 -14.50 5.41 9.47
C LYS A 28 -15.43 6.60 9.31
N ASP A 29 -15.47 7.16 8.12
CA ASP A 29 -16.47 8.14 7.73
C ASP A 29 -17.56 7.44 6.92
N VAL A 30 -18.74 7.37 7.52
CA VAL A 30 -19.90 6.66 6.96
C VAL A 30 -20.37 7.30 5.64
N GLU A 31 -20.17 8.60 5.46
CA GLU A 31 -20.58 9.28 4.22
C GLU A 31 -19.63 8.98 3.05
N SER A 32 -18.36 8.67 3.33
CA SER A 32 -17.33 8.38 2.32
C SER A 32 -16.94 6.90 2.22
N GLU A 33 -17.66 6.01 2.90
CA GLU A 33 -17.32 4.58 3.03
C GLU A 33 -17.07 3.88 1.68
N GLN A 34 -17.89 4.15 0.65
CA GLN A 34 -17.70 3.58 -0.69
C GLN A 34 -16.43 4.09 -1.38
N PHE A 35 -16.09 5.36 -1.19
CA PHE A 35 -14.89 5.95 -1.76
C PHE A 35 -13.65 5.39 -1.08
N GLN A 36 -13.65 5.34 0.26
CA GLN A 36 -12.60 4.75 1.07
C GLN A 36 -12.38 3.27 0.73
N TYR A 37 -13.46 2.52 0.49
CA TYR A 37 -13.35 1.14 0.01
C TYR A 37 -12.60 1.06 -1.33
N GLY A 38 -12.97 1.89 -2.31
CA GLY A 38 -12.29 1.95 -3.60
C GLY A 38 -10.80 2.31 -3.47
N GLU A 39 -10.46 3.24 -2.57
CA GLU A 39 -9.07 3.61 -2.29
C GLU A 39 -8.28 2.44 -1.66
N ARG A 40 -8.87 1.73 -0.69
CA ARG A 40 -8.24 0.53 -0.10
C ARG A 40 -7.98 -0.54 -1.16
N VAL A 41 -8.94 -0.80 -2.05
CA VAL A 41 -8.75 -1.75 -3.16
C VAL A 41 -7.58 -1.31 -4.03
N ALA A 42 -7.59 -0.06 -4.51
CA ALA A 42 -6.56 0.45 -5.41
C ALA A 42 -5.15 0.41 -4.78
N TYR A 43 -5.02 0.78 -3.50
CA TYR A 43 -3.73 0.77 -2.82
C TYR A 43 -3.24 -0.65 -2.52
N THR A 44 -4.14 -1.57 -2.19
CA THR A 44 -3.83 -2.97 -1.94
C THR A 44 -3.34 -3.65 -3.22
N GLU A 45 -4.01 -3.45 -4.36
CA GLU A 45 -3.57 -3.96 -5.67
C GLU A 45 -2.18 -3.41 -6.06
N CYS A 46 -1.89 -2.14 -5.73
CA CYS A 46 -0.57 -1.57 -5.96
C CYS A 46 0.52 -2.25 -5.09
N LEU A 47 0.20 -2.60 -3.84
CA LEU A 47 1.10 -3.36 -2.97
C LEU A 47 1.36 -4.77 -3.53
N GLU A 48 0.36 -5.44 -4.09
CA GLU A 48 0.52 -6.76 -4.72
C GLU A 48 1.50 -6.72 -5.90
N TRP A 49 1.40 -5.70 -6.75
CA TRP A 49 2.38 -5.52 -7.82
C TRP A 49 3.78 -5.23 -7.28
N LEU A 50 3.89 -4.41 -6.23
CA LEU A 50 5.17 -4.12 -5.57
C LEU A 50 5.75 -5.35 -4.88
N GLN A 51 4.92 -6.29 -4.42
CA GLN A 51 5.39 -7.55 -3.82
C GLN A 51 6.11 -8.46 -4.82
N SER A 52 5.88 -8.27 -6.13
CA SER A 52 6.64 -8.96 -7.19
C SER A 52 8.07 -8.43 -7.39
N TRP A 53 8.45 -7.34 -6.70
CA TRP A 53 9.81 -6.83 -6.73
C TRP A 53 10.74 -7.73 -5.89
N GLU A 54 11.90 -8.08 -6.45
CA GLU A 54 12.88 -9.01 -5.85
C GLU A 54 13.37 -8.64 -4.43
N LYS A 55 13.19 -7.40 -3.99
CA LYS A 55 13.58 -6.89 -2.65
C LYS A 55 12.37 -6.48 -1.80
N ALA A 56 11.15 -6.83 -2.19
CA ALA A 56 9.94 -6.38 -1.52
C ALA A 56 9.87 -6.85 -0.05
N ASP A 57 10.26 -8.10 0.20
CA ASP A 57 10.35 -8.76 1.50
C ASP A 57 11.19 -7.95 2.51
N ILE A 58 12.45 -7.67 2.17
CA ILE A 58 13.38 -6.92 3.03
C ILE A 58 13.01 -5.43 3.16
N ASN A 59 12.08 -4.94 2.34
CA ASN A 59 11.55 -3.59 2.39
C ASN A 59 10.13 -3.52 2.99
N GLY A 60 9.68 -4.59 3.64
CA GLY A 60 8.48 -4.57 4.49
C GLY A 60 7.22 -5.15 3.85
N LEU A 61 7.34 -5.91 2.76
CA LEU A 61 6.24 -6.69 2.15
C LEU A 61 6.44 -8.21 2.31
N ASP A 62 6.95 -8.64 3.46
CA ASP A 62 7.09 -10.05 3.85
C ASP A 62 5.84 -10.55 4.61
N PHE A 63 4.68 -10.48 3.96
CA PHE A 63 3.40 -10.96 4.49
C PHE A 63 2.41 -11.21 3.34
N GLU A 64 1.39 -12.04 3.59
CA GLU A 64 0.30 -12.23 2.64
C GLU A 64 -0.65 -11.02 2.68
N ILE A 65 -0.72 -10.28 1.57
CA ILE A 65 -1.46 -9.01 1.50
C ILE A 65 -2.95 -9.22 1.73
N GLU A 66 -3.53 -10.27 1.14
CA GLU A 66 -4.95 -10.62 1.29
C GLU A 66 -5.31 -10.98 2.74
N GLU A 67 -4.39 -11.61 3.49
CA GLU A 67 -4.59 -11.90 4.91
C GLU A 67 -4.47 -10.65 5.79
N LYS A 68 -3.52 -9.76 5.48
CA LYS A 68 -3.26 -8.57 6.30
C LYS A 68 -4.28 -7.46 6.06
N TYR A 69 -4.71 -7.27 4.82
CA TYR A 69 -5.63 -6.21 4.41
C TYR A 69 -6.85 -6.81 3.70
N PRO A 70 -7.76 -7.46 4.47
CA PRO A 70 -8.97 -8.04 3.88
C PRO A 70 -9.88 -6.92 3.33
N LEU A 71 -10.26 -7.06 2.06
CA LEU A 71 -11.16 -6.16 1.34
C LEU A 71 -12.60 -6.70 1.35
#